data_AF-A0A9P6AT73-F1
#
_entry.id   AF-A0A9P6AT73-F1
#
_cell.length_a   1.000
_cell.length_b   1.000
_cell.length_c   1.000
_cell.angle_alpha   90.00
_cell.angle_beta   90.00
_cell.angle_gamma   90.00
#
_symmetry.space_group_name_H-M   'P 1'
#
loop_
_entity.id
_entity.type
_entity.pdbx_description
1 polymer ?
#
loop_
_entity_poly.entity_id
_entity_poly.type
_entity_poly.pdbx_seq_one_letter_code
_entity_poly.pdbx_strand_id
1 'polypeptide(L)'
;MQDTLPISSPMHQPLAPVGHVSLMIDTFIANTNVEDLRAVVRALLVTGPPNTTSAFQKVAKQRLRKHRLVDRSALPPASSLFTYLHSGSPYSAPSSISSSSSTSLPSTSLEVSSTDASSDASDISTSDPCFTPQVKEIISRARVLFGAGLGIQSLPLLTLLIRGTQGLRWSEDGPFVDSMAILDSDIAQAIQSVYEEIAAPGSNVEQVAAEDAVHAVQELRLALEASENEVEQWGGEFPFQRGLANVEWLERSDVWLHMAPHLHA
;
A
#
# COMPACT_ATOMS: atom_id res chain seq x y z
N MET A 1 -31.36 75.18 0.41
CA MET A 1 -30.08 74.59 0.83
C MET A 1 -30.26 73.95 2.20
N GLN A 2 -30.68 72.69 2.23
CA GLN A 2 -30.50 71.79 3.37
C GLN A 2 -30.22 70.41 2.77
N ASP A 3 -28.94 70.11 2.61
CA ASP A 3 -28.42 68.82 2.19
C ASP A 3 -28.59 67.82 3.34
N THR A 4 -29.35 66.76 3.10
CA THR A 4 -29.43 65.59 3.99
C THR A 4 -28.68 64.45 3.33
N LEU A 5 -27.49 64.14 3.85
CA LEU A 5 -26.69 62.99 3.44
C LEU A 5 -27.29 61.68 3.99
N PRO A 6 -27.35 60.58 3.21
CA PRO A 6 -27.75 59.30 3.74
C PRO A 6 -26.59 58.64 4.48
N ILE A 7 -26.85 58.23 5.72
CA ILE A 7 -25.94 57.41 6.54
C ILE A 7 -25.94 55.99 5.95
N SER A 8 -24.91 55.67 5.18
CA SER A 8 -24.64 54.29 4.74
C SER A 8 -24.35 53.42 5.96
N SER A 9 -25.27 52.49 6.24
CA SER A 9 -25.06 51.43 7.22
C SER A 9 -23.94 50.49 6.74
N PRO A 10 -22.95 50.13 7.57
CA PRO A 10 -21.95 49.15 7.17
C PRO A 10 -22.62 47.79 7.02
N MET A 11 -22.55 47.22 5.82
CA MET A 11 -22.87 45.82 5.60
C MET A 11 -22.02 44.97 6.55
N HIS A 12 -22.65 44.38 7.57
CA HIS A 12 -22.10 43.19 8.22
C HIS A 12 -22.05 42.09 7.17
N GLN A 13 -20.87 41.84 6.61
CA GLN A 13 -20.60 40.56 5.98
C GLN A 13 -20.74 39.49 7.06
N PRO A 14 -21.66 38.52 6.93
CA PRO A 14 -21.73 37.43 7.87
C PRO A 14 -20.43 36.64 7.78
N LEU A 15 -19.68 36.57 8.89
CA LEU A 15 -18.59 35.60 9.01
C LEU A 15 -19.16 34.22 8.68
N ALA A 16 -18.49 33.50 7.79
CA ALA A 16 -18.84 32.11 7.49
C ALA A 16 -18.88 31.34 8.83
N PRO A 17 -20.01 30.70 9.19
CA PRO A 17 -20.11 29.99 10.45
C PRO A 17 -19.11 28.84 10.41
N VAL A 18 -18.11 28.90 11.29
CA VAL A 18 -17.25 27.76 11.58
C VAL A 18 -18.16 26.74 12.28
N GLY A 19 -18.58 25.71 11.55
CA GLY A 19 -19.44 24.66 12.08
C GLY A 19 -18.71 23.94 13.21
N HIS A 20 -19.07 24.23 14.46
CA HIS A 20 -18.62 23.42 15.58
C HIS A 20 -19.30 22.05 15.49
N VAL A 21 -18.51 20.99 15.58
CA VAL A 21 -19.06 19.63 15.73
C VAL A 21 -19.75 19.58 17.09
N SER A 22 -20.95 18.98 17.13
CA SER A 22 -21.70 18.83 18.37
C SER A 22 -20.93 17.90 19.32
N LEU A 23 -20.89 18.24 20.61
CA LEU A 23 -20.25 17.42 21.65
C LEU A 23 -20.75 15.97 21.64
N MET A 24 -22.03 15.76 21.31
CA MET A 24 -22.60 14.41 21.15
C MET A 24 -21.95 13.63 20.01
N ILE A 25 -21.69 14.29 18.87
CA ILE A 25 -21.04 13.69 17.71
C ILE A 25 -19.57 13.42 18.02
N ASP A 26 -18.87 14.35 18.67
CA ASP A 26 -17.47 14.13 19.09
C ASP A 26 -17.35 12.95 20.05
N THR A 27 -18.27 12.85 21.02
CA THR A 27 -18.31 11.72 21.96
C THR A 27 -18.57 10.41 21.20
N PHE A 28 -19.49 10.39 20.24
CA PHE A 28 -19.74 9.22 19.40
C PHE A 28 -18.48 8.82 18.59
N ILE A 29 -17.87 9.77 17.88
CA ILE A 29 -16.66 9.53 17.06
C ILE A 29 -15.50 8.98 17.91
N ALA A 30 -15.32 9.51 19.13
CA ALA A 30 -14.23 9.11 20.00
C ALA A 30 -14.41 7.71 20.61
N ASN A 31 -15.64 7.19 20.71
CA ASN A 31 -15.94 5.95 21.42
C ASN A 31 -16.48 4.83 20.53
N THR A 32 -16.90 5.12 19.29
CA THR A 32 -17.34 4.09 18.36
C THR A 32 -16.17 3.21 17.91
N ASN A 33 -16.42 1.92 17.64
CA ASN A 33 -15.42 1.08 16.99
C ASN A 33 -15.23 1.51 15.53
N VAL A 34 -14.11 1.09 14.96
CA VAL A 34 -13.64 1.54 13.64
C VAL A 34 -14.50 0.95 12.51
N GLU A 35 -15.06 -0.24 12.69
CA GLU A 35 -15.93 -0.93 11.74
C GLU A 35 -17.26 -0.18 11.58
N ASP A 36 -17.89 0.22 12.69
CA ASP A 36 -19.09 1.03 12.71
C ASP A 36 -18.83 2.43 12.16
N LEU A 37 -17.68 3.03 12.50
CA LEU A 37 -17.30 4.32 11.93
C LEU A 37 -17.17 4.24 10.41
N ARG A 38 -16.54 3.18 9.87
CA ARG A 38 -16.45 2.94 8.42
C ARG A 38 -17.84 2.75 7.80
N ALA A 39 -18.74 2.02 8.47
CA ALA A 39 -20.09 1.80 7.98
C ALA A 39 -20.87 3.12 7.90
N VAL A 40 -20.82 3.94 8.95
CA VAL A 40 -21.46 5.27 9.00
C VAL A 40 -20.87 6.19 7.93
N VAL A 41 -19.54 6.27 7.81
CA VAL A 41 -18.89 7.11 6.78
C VAL A 41 -19.29 6.67 5.37
N ARG A 42 -19.30 5.36 5.07
CA ARG A 42 -19.75 4.86 3.77
C ARG A 42 -21.21 5.20 3.50
N ALA A 43 -22.10 5.01 4.48
CA ALA A 43 -23.49 5.38 4.35
C ALA A 43 -23.64 6.88 4.06
N LEU A 44 -22.94 7.75 4.78
CA LEU A 44 -22.93 9.19 4.55
C LEU A 44 -22.42 9.58 3.16
N LEU A 45 -21.38 8.91 2.66
CA LEU A 45 -20.83 9.16 1.32
C LEU A 45 -21.80 8.71 0.21
N VAL A 46 -22.57 7.64 0.45
CA VAL A 46 -23.55 7.12 -0.52
C VAL A 46 -24.84 7.93 -0.52
N THR A 47 -25.36 8.29 0.66
CA THR A 47 -26.67 8.94 0.79
C THR A 47 -26.58 10.46 0.95
N GLY A 48 -25.37 11.00 1.13
CA GLY A 48 -25.15 12.43 1.30
C GLY A 48 -25.37 13.24 0.02
N PRO A 49 -25.41 14.58 0.11
CA PRO A 49 -25.43 15.45 -1.07
C PRO A 49 -24.27 15.15 -2.04
N PRO A 50 -24.42 15.43 -3.36
CA PRO A 50 -23.44 15.06 -4.39
C PRO A 50 -22.00 15.55 -4.15
N ASN A 51 -21.82 16.64 -3.41
CA ASN A 51 -20.51 17.21 -3.08
C ASN A 51 -19.86 16.62 -1.82
N THR A 52 -20.53 15.72 -1.11
CA THR A 52 -20.03 15.13 0.15
C THR A 52 -18.76 14.32 -0.09
N THR A 53 -18.73 13.51 -1.16
CA THR A 53 -17.58 12.67 -1.50
C THR A 53 -16.36 13.50 -1.88
N SER A 54 -16.53 14.53 -2.72
CA SER A 54 -15.42 15.40 -3.11
C SER A 54 -14.91 16.25 -1.94
N ALA A 55 -15.80 16.70 -1.04
CA ALA A 55 -15.41 17.39 0.19
C ALA A 55 -14.64 16.46 1.14
N PHE A 56 -15.12 15.23 1.36
CA PHE A 56 -14.45 14.23 2.17
C PHE A 56 -13.05 13.93 1.63
N GLN A 57 -12.93 13.68 0.32
CA GLN A 57 -11.65 13.42 -0.33
C GLN A 57 -10.70 14.62 -0.17
N LYS A 58 -11.19 15.86 -0.35
CA LYS A 58 -10.38 17.07 -0.15
C LYS A 58 -9.84 17.18 1.27
N VAL A 59 -10.68 16.95 2.29
CA VAL A 59 -10.27 16.98 3.71
C VAL A 59 -9.28 15.86 4.01
N ALA A 60 -9.52 14.65 3.50
CA ALA A 60 -8.61 13.51 3.64
C ALA A 60 -7.23 13.83 3.04
N LYS A 61 -7.16 14.29 1.78
CA LYS A 61 -5.90 14.72 1.15
C LYS A 61 -5.17 15.78 1.98
N GLN A 62 -5.89 16.81 2.44
CA GLN A 62 -5.30 17.88 3.24
C GLN A 62 -4.76 17.37 4.59
N ARG A 63 -5.46 16.44 5.25
CA ARG A 63 -5.01 15.83 6.51
C ARG A 63 -3.77 14.98 6.29
N LEU A 64 -3.75 14.16 5.23
CA LEU A 64 -2.64 13.26 4.91
C LEU A 64 -1.37 14.02 4.54
N ARG A 65 -1.47 15.11 3.76
CA ARG A 65 -0.32 15.97 3.45
C ARG A 65 0.31 16.62 4.68
N LYS A 66 -0.50 16.89 5.72
CA LYS A 66 -0.03 17.43 7.01
C LYS A 66 0.54 16.34 7.94
N HIS A 67 0.20 15.08 7.72
CA HIS A 67 0.59 13.99 8.59
C HIS A 67 1.93 13.39 8.14
N ARG A 68 2.70 12.83 9.08
CA ARG A 68 3.98 12.14 8.81
C ARG A 68 3.88 10.89 7.90
N LEU A 69 2.72 10.61 7.31
CA LEU A 69 2.58 9.57 6.27
C LEU A 69 3.30 9.95 4.97
N VAL A 70 3.98 11.10 4.90
CA VAL A 70 4.90 11.47 3.81
C VAL A 70 6.36 11.51 4.28
N ASP A 71 6.63 11.33 5.57
CA ASP A 71 8.01 11.35 6.10
C ASP A 71 8.78 10.11 5.61
N ARG A 72 9.77 10.35 4.74
CA ARG A 72 10.66 9.33 4.18
C ARG A 72 11.83 9.01 5.11
N SER A 73 12.17 9.91 6.04
CA SER A 73 13.29 9.74 6.96
C SER A 73 13.05 8.68 8.04
N ALA A 74 11.78 8.32 8.25
CA ALA A 74 11.34 7.29 9.17
C ALA A 74 11.18 5.90 8.51
N LEU A 75 11.54 5.73 7.24
CA LEU A 75 11.41 4.45 6.54
C LEU A 75 12.56 3.49 6.92
N PRO A 76 12.24 2.20 7.11
CA PRO A 76 13.27 1.20 7.38
C PRO A 76 14.15 0.95 6.14
N PRO A 77 15.40 0.47 6.32
CA PRO A 77 16.24 0.04 5.21
C PRO A 77 15.57 -1.10 4.42
N ALA A 78 15.72 -1.10 3.10
CA ALA A 78 15.12 -2.10 2.21
C ALA A 78 15.50 -3.54 2.60
N SER A 79 16.73 -3.76 3.05
CA SER A 79 17.24 -5.07 3.50
C SER A 79 16.58 -5.62 4.77
N SER A 80 15.81 -4.81 5.50
CA SER A 80 15.10 -5.23 6.73
C SER A 80 13.63 -5.57 6.50
N LEU A 81 13.14 -5.44 5.27
CA LEU A 81 11.73 -5.60 4.95
C LEU A 81 11.28 -7.06 4.90
N PHE A 82 12.18 -7.97 4.56
CA PHE A 82 11.89 -9.37 4.37
C PHE A 82 12.77 -10.23 5.27
N THR A 83 12.20 -11.32 5.78
CA THR A 83 12.92 -12.28 6.62
C THR A 83 12.66 -13.69 6.14
N TYR A 84 13.65 -14.55 6.29
CA TYR A 84 13.54 -15.96 6.00
C TYR A 84 13.00 -16.70 7.23
N LEU A 85 11.87 -17.39 7.07
CA LEU A 85 11.33 -18.24 8.14
C LEU A 85 12.23 -19.46 8.32
N HIS A 86 13.13 -19.41 9.31
CA HIS A 86 13.96 -20.56 9.64
C HIS A 86 13.06 -21.70 10.13
N SER A 87 13.07 -22.82 9.42
CA SER A 87 12.48 -24.10 9.80
C SER A 87 13.21 -24.66 11.04
N GLY A 88 12.99 -24.05 12.21
CA GLY A 88 13.66 -24.45 13.43
C GLY A 88 13.11 -23.86 14.73
N SER A 89 12.05 -23.04 14.68
CA SER A 89 11.38 -22.61 15.90
C SER A 89 10.26 -23.61 16.23
N PRO A 90 10.31 -24.33 17.36
CA PRO A 90 9.21 -25.18 17.77
C PRO A 90 8.02 -24.26 18.06
N TYR A 91 7.05 -24.29 17.15
CA TYR A 91 5.72 -23.80 17.37
C TYR A 91 5.20 -24.50 18.63
N SER A 92 5.32 -23.84 19.79
CA SER A 92 4.66 -24.25 21.01
C SER A 92 3.19 -23.93 20.82
N ALA A 93 2.50 -24.83 20.13
CA ALA A 93 1.06 -24.91 20.22
C ALA A 93 0.69 -25.03 21.71
N PRO A 94 -0.26 -24.23 22.23
CA PRO A 94 -0.74 -24.42 23.58
C PRO A 94 -1.33 -25.83 23.69
N SER A 95 -0.74 -26.64 24.57
CA SER A 95 -1.09 -28.04 24.75
C SER A 95 -2.56 -28.19 25.14
N SER A 96 -3.25 -29.01 24.37
CA SER A 96 -4.61 -29.47 24.57
C SER A 96 -4.79 -30.09 25.96
N ILE A 97 -5.88 -29.74 26.63
CA ILE A 97 -6.43 -30.52 27.75
C ILE A 97 -6.78 -31.90 27.20
N SER A 98 -6.11 -32.91 27.74
CA SER A 98 -6.34 -34.32 27.45
C SER A 98 -7.53 -34.83 28.24
N SER A 99 -8.41 -35.58 27.59
CA SER A 99 -9.34 -36.51 28.24
C SER A 99 -9.09 -37.89 27.65
N SER A 100 -8.81 -38.82 28.55
CA SER A 100 -8.34 -40.18 28.34
C SER A 100 -9.46 -41.15 27.94
N SER A 101 -9.08 -42.22 27.22
CA SER A 101 -9.60 -43.62 27.31
C SER A 101 -8.79 -44.49 26.34
N SER A 102 -7.81 -45.28 26.80
CA SER A 102 -7.83 -46.77 26.91
C SER A 102 -8.33 -47.49 25.65
N THR A 103 -7.61 -48.45 25.03
CA THR A 103 -7.45 -49.85 25.50
C THR A 103 -6.48 -50.64 24.57
N SER A 104 -5.49 -51.36 25.16
CA SER A 104 -4.74 -52.62 24.80
C SER A 104 -4.83 -53.26 23.39
N LEU A 105 -3.87 -54.03 22.81
CA LEU A 105 -2.61 -54.74 23.14
C LEU A 105 -1.99 -55.29 21.80
N PRO A 106 -0.83 -56.00 21.77
CA PRO A 106 0.16 -55.99 20.66
C PRO A 106 0.24 -57.29 19.83
N SER A 107 1.03 -57.27 18.74
CA SER A 107 1.82 -58.42 18.28
C SER A 107 3.00 -58.02 17.39
N THR A 108 4.12 -58.67 17.72
CA THR A 108 5.46 -58.74 17.13
C THR A 108 5.51 -59.20 15.66
N SER A 109 6.46 -58.68 14.87
CA SER A 109 7.59 -59.48 14.33
C SER A 109 8.58 -58.64 13.51
N LEU A 110 9.82 -59.10 13.62
CA LEU A 110 11.05 -58.64 12.97
C LEU A 110 11.01 -58.87 11.45
N GLU A 111 11.61 -57.97 10.67
CA GLU A 111 12.41 -58.38 9.52
C GLU A 111 13.51 -57.36 9.19
N VAL A 112 14.65 -57.94 8.86
CA VAL A 112 15.96 -57.37 8.54
C VAL A 112 15.96 -56.94 7.08
N SER A 113 16.66 -55.85 6.72
CA SER A 113 17.80 -55.88 5.80
C SER A 113 18.07 -54.56 5.04
N SER A 114 19.36 -54.29 4.91
CA SER A 114 20.06 -53.65 3.78
C SER A 114 19.95 -52.14 3.53
N THR A 115 21.06 -51.45 3.81
CA THR A 115 21.85 -50.63 2.88
C THR A 115 21.08 -49.75 1.88
N ASP A 116 21.20 -48.43 2.04
CA ASP A 116 22.12 -47.69 1.18
C ASP A 116 22.47 -46.32 1.76
N ALA A 117 23.77 -46.06 1.81
CA ALA A 117 24.32 -44.74 2.00
C ALA A 117 24.18 -43.99 0.67
N SER A 118 23.11 -43.21 0.53
CA SER A 118 23.06 -42.11 -0.43
C SER A 118 23.21 -40.82 0.36
N SER A 119 24.35 -40.17 0.15
CA SER A 119 24.63 -38.81 0.56
C SER A 119 23.67 -37.86 -0.17
N ASP A 120 22.53 -37.57 0.46
CA ASP A 120 21.61 -36.54 -0.02
C ASP A 120 22.09 -35.19 0.51
N ALA A 121 23.10 -34.65 -0.17
CA ALA A 121 23.66 -33.34 0.07
C ALA A 121 23.15 -32.37 -1.00
N SER A 122 21.88 -31.95 -0.90
CA SER A 122 21.42 -30.63 -1.37
C SER A 122 19.93 -30.42 -1.08
N ASP A 123 19.48 -30.57 0.17
CA ASP A 123 18.22 -29.95 0.59
C ASP A 123 18.56 -28.71 1.41
N ILE A 124 19.14 -27.71 0.74
CA ILE A 124 19.05 -26.34 1.25
C ILE A 124 17.57 -25.99 1.05
N SER A 125 16.75 -26.37 2.02
CA SER A 125 15.41 -25.82 2.25
C SER A 125 15.60 -24.31 2.37
N THR A 126 15.65 -23.65 1.22
CA THR A 126 15.74 -22.20 1.10
C THR A 126 14.37 -21.75 1.51
N SER A 127 14.21 -21.52 2.81
CA SER A 127 12.95 -21.05 3.37
C SER A 127 12.46 -19.87 2.53
N ASP A 128 11.18 -19.80 2.20
CA ASP A 128 10.66 -18.66 1.47
C ASP A 128 10.81 -17.38 2.31
N PRO A 129 11.10 -16.23 1.67
CA PRO A 129 10.99 -14.94 2.33
C PRO A 129 9.56 -14.71 2.83
N CYS A 130 9.42 -13.93 3.89
CA CYS A 130 8.12 -13.52 4.41
C CYS A 130 8.08 -12.02 4.69
N PHE A 131 6.87 -11.45 4.61
CA PHE A 131 6.64 -10.05 4.92
C PHE A 131 6.81 -9.82 6.42
N THR A 132 7.68 -8.88 6.77
CA THR A 132 7.75 -8.38 8.14
C THR A 132 6.52 -7.52 8.48
N PRO A 133 6.23 -7.27 9.77
CA PRO A 133 5.19 -6.32 10.17
C PRO A 133 5.38 -4.92 9.56
N GLN A 134 6.63 -4.50 9.36
CA GLN A 134 6.99 -3.22 8.75
C GLN A 134 6.50 -3.12 7.30
N VAL A 135 6.59 -4.20 6.51
CA VAL A 135 6.05 -4.23 5.14
C VAL A 135 4.54 -3.98 5.16
N LYS A 136 3.81 -4.60 6.10
CA LYS A 136 2.35 -4.40 6.22
C LYS A 136 2.00 -2.95 6.55
N GLU A 137 2.80 -2.29 7.38
CA GLU A 137 2.64 -0.86 7.69
C GLU A 137 2.88 0.01 6.45
N ILE A 138 3.94 -0.26 5.68
CA ILE A 138 4.27 0.47 4.45
C ILE A 138 3.16 0.29 3.39
N ILE A 139 2.66 -0.94 3.20
CA ILE A 139 1.54 -1.22 2.30
C ILE A 139 0.28 -0.47 2.74
N SER A 140 -0.05 -0.50 4.03
CA SER A 140 -1.19 0.23 4.56
C SER A 140 -1.06 1.74 4.32
N ARG A 141 0.15 2.29 4.49
CA ARG A 141 0.44 3.70 4.24
C ARG A 141 0.30 4.05 2.76
N ALA A 142 0.81 3.21 1.85
CA ALA A 142 0.63 3.38 0.42
C ALA A 142 -0.86 3.37 0.04
N ARG A 143 -1.63 2.39 0.52
CA ARG A 143 -3.10 2.27 0.30
C ARG A 143 -3.88 3.49 0.76
N VAL A 144 -3.52 4.06 1.91
CA VAL A 144 -4.15 5.29 2.41
C VAL A 144 -3.86 6.48 1.48
N LEU A 145 -2.65 6.57 0.93
CA LEU A 145 -2.26 7.65 0.03
C LEU A 145 -2.97 7.54 -1.32
N PHE A 146 -2.81 6.42 -2.05
CA PHE A 146 -3.45 6.29 -3.36
C PHE A 146 -4.99 6.22 -3.24
N GLY A 147 -5.53 5.62 -2.17
CA GLY A 147 -6.98 5.63 -1.92
C GLY A 147 -7.56 7.03 -1.62
N ALA A 148 -6.71 7.97 -1.19
CA ALA A 148 -7.11 9.36 -1.05
C ALA A 148 -6.91 10.18 -2.34
N GLY A 149 -6.30 9.61 -3.38
CA GLY A 149 -5.89 10.30 -4.61
C GLY A 149 -4.58 11.09 -4.47
N LEU A 150 -3.66 10.59 -3.64
CA LEU A 150 -2.27 11.04 -3.48
C LEU A 150 -1.33 9.96 -4.06
N GLY A 151 -1.55 9.63 -5.34
CA GLY A 151 -0.90 8.52 -6.02
C GLY A 151 0.61 8.75 -6.10
N ILE A 152 1.03 9.96 -6.46
CA ILE A 152 2.45 10.32 -6.61
C ILE A 152 3.20 10.11 -5.29
N GLN A 153 2.59 10.48 -4.16
CA GLN A 153 3.23 10.32 -2.85
C GLN A 153 3.26 8.87 -2.35
N SER A 154 2.44 7.99 -2.94
CA SER A 154 2.43 6.56 -2.60
C SER A 154 3.56 5.78 -3.27
N LEU A 155 4.00 6.18 -4.48
CA LEU A 155 4.97 5.40 -5.27
C LEU A 155 6.30 5.15 -4.54
N PRO A 156 6.93 6.12 -3.85
CA PRO A 156 8.21 5.89 -3.17
C PRO A 156 8.15 4.76 -2.12
N LEU A 157 6.99 4.55 -1.51
CA LEU A 157 6.77 3.47 -0.55
C LEU A 157 6.75 2.11 -1.25
N LEU A 158 6.08 2.02 -2.40
CA LEU A 158 6.00 0.81 -3.20
C LEU A 158 7.36 0.50 -3.86
N THR A 159 8.06 1.52 -4.37
CA THR A 159 9.44 1.41 -4.86
C THR A 159 10.37 0.84 -3.80
N LEU A 160 10.24 1.27 -2.54
CA LEU A 160 11.03 0.73 -1.43
C LEU A 160 10.77 -0.78 -1.23
N LEU A 161 9.51 -1.22 -1.33
CA LEU A 161 9.16 -2.64 -1.19
C LEU A 161 9.75 -3.48 -2.33
N ILE A 162 9.68 -3.01 -3.57
CA ILE A 162 10.28 -3.67 -4.74
C ILE A 162 11.80 -3.72 -4.61
N ARG A 163 12.45 -2.63 -4.20
CA ARG A 163 13.90 -2.64 -3.94
C ARG A 163 14.29 -3.61 -2.83
N GLY A 164 13.41 -3.82 -1.85
CA GLY A 164 13.64 -4.81 -0.81
C GLY A 164 13.60 -6.26 -1.30
N THR A 165 13.01 -6.54 -2.47
CA THR A 165 13.03 -7.90 -3.03
C THR A 165 14.35 -8.26 -3.71
N GLN A 166 15.23 -7.28 -3.91
CA GLN A 166 16.54 -7.52 -4.50
C GLN A 166 17.38 -8.45 -3.62
N GLY A 167 18.01 -9.44 -4.24
CA GLY A 167 18.77 -10.51 -3.60
C GLY A 167 17.91 -11.64 -3.02
N LEU A 168 16.58 -11.55 -3.10
CA LEU A 168 15.70 -12.61 -2.62
C LEU A 168 15.42 -13.63 -3.71
N ARG A 169 15.25 -14.89 -3.30
CA ARG A 169 14.74 -15.99 -4.12
C ARG A 169 13.59 -16.64 -3.38
N TRP A 170 12.59 -17.09 -4.12
CA TRP A 170 11.38 -17.67 -3.56
C TRP A 170 10.90 -18.82 -4.43
N SER A 171 10.11 -19.70 -3.83
CA SER A 171 9.38 -20.76 -4.52
C SER A 171 8.21 -20.19 -5.31
N GLU A 172 7.99 -20.72 -6.53
CA GLU A 172 6.86 -20.32 -7.40
C GLU A 172 5.50 -20.61 -6.76
N ASP A 173 5.40 -21.69 -5.98
CA ASP A 173 4.17 -22.09 -5.28
C ASP A 173 4.14 -21.64 -3.80
N GLY A 174 5.05 -20.73 -3.42
CA GLY A 174 5.23 -20.26 -2.06
C GLY A 174 4.22 -19.18 -1.63
N PRO A 175 3.91 -19.07 -0.32
CA PRO A 175 3.04 -18.00 0.21
C PRO A 175 3.62 -16.59 0.01
N PHE A 176 4.90 -16.48 -0.34
CA PHE A 176 5.52 -15.23 -0.71
C PHE A 176 5.00 -14.69 -2.04
N VAL A 177 4.76 -15.57 -3.02
CA VAL A 177 4.22 -15.20 -4.35
C VAL A 177 2.81 -14.63 -4.21
N ASP A 178 1.96 -15.22 -3.38
CA ASP A 178 0.63 -14.67 -3.06
C ASP A 178 0.72 -13.25 -2.51
N SER A 179 1.71 -13.01 -1.64
CA SER A 179 1.94 -11.70 -1.04
C SER A 179 2.47 -10.68 -2.05
N MET A 180 3.31 -11.13 -3.00
CA MET A 180 3.80 -10.31 -4.11
C MET A 180 2.69 -9.97 -5.11
N ALA A 181 1.77 -10.90 -5.40
CA ALA A 181 0.62 -10.66 -6.27
C ALA A 181 -0.33 -9.59 -5.69
N ILE A 182 -0.48 -9.54 -4.36
CA ILE A 182 -1.21 -8.46 -3.68
C ILE A 182 -0.47 -7.13 -3.84
N LEU A 183 0.86 -7.12 -3.66
CA LEU A 183 1.68 -5.91 -3.83
C LEU A 183 1.64 -5.39 -5.27
N ASP A 184 1.71 -6.28 -6.26
CA ASP A 184 1.51 -5.97 -7.68
C ASP A 184 0.16 -5.28 -7.93
N SER A 185 -0.90 -5.76 -7.27
CA SER A 185 -2.22 -5.12 -7.35
C SER A 185 -2.20 -3.70 -6.79
N ASP A 186 -1.51 -3.49 -5.68
CA ASP A 186 -1.37 -2.17 -5.07
C ASP A 186 -0.56 -1.22 -5.97
N ILE A 187 0.46 -1.72 -6.69
CA ILE A 187 1.25 -0.93 -7.66
C ILE A 187 0.34 -0.47 -8.80
N ALA A 188 -0.44 -1.37 -9.39
CA ALA A 188 -1.39 -1.01 -10.46
C ALA A 188 -2.41 0.04 -10.00
N GLN A 189 -2.95 -0.10 -8.79
CA GLN A 189 -3.88 0.89 -8.21
C GLN A 189 -3.22 2.24 -7.92
N ALA A 190 -1.97 2.23 -7.46
CA ALA A 190 -1.22 3.45 -7.22
C ALA A 190 -0.94 4.22 -8.52
N ILE A 191 -0.58 3.52 -9.60
CA ILE A 191 -0.39 4.13 -10.93
C ILE A 191 -1.71 4.68 -11.48
N GLN A 192 -2.81 3.95 -11.33
CA GLN A 192 -4.13 4.49 -11.69
C GLN A 192 -4.46 5.76 -10.89
N SER A 193 -4.14 5.78 -9.58
CA SER A 193 -4.31 6.99 -8.77
C SER A 193 -3.40 8.15 -9.22
N VAL A 194 -2.20 7.89 -9.74
CA VAL A 194 -1.33 8.92 -10.32
C VAL A 194 -2.01 9.51 -11.55
N TYR A 195 -2.49 8.67 -12.46
CA TYR A 195 -3.21 9.09 -13.66
C TYR A 195 -4.38 10.01 -13.31
N GLU A 196 -5.23 9.61 -12.37
CA GLU A 196 -6.37 10.43 -11.93
C GLU A 196 -5.96 11.73 -11.25
N GLU A 197 -4.84 11.72 -10.51
CA GLU A 197 -4.29 12.91 -9.85
C GLU A 197 -3.81 13.95 -10.87
N ILE A 198 -3.18 13.52 -11.97
CA ILE A 198 -2.65 14.40 -13.02
C ILE A 198 -3.72 14.77 -14.07
N ALA A 199 -4.73 13.92 -14.29
CA ALA A 199 -5.80 14.15 -15.26
C ALA A 199 -6.96 14.99 -14.68
N ALA A 200 -6.95 15.29 -13.37
CA ALA A 200 -8.06 15.95 -12.71
C ALA A 200 -8.34 17.36 -13.29
N PRO A 201 -9.60 17.70 -13.64
CA PRO A 201 -9.93 19.02 -14.16
C PRO A 201 -9.54 20.14 -13.20
N GLY A 202 -8.78 21.12 -13.69
CA GLY A 202 -8.28 22.23 -12.88
C GLY A 202 -7.09 21.88 -11.99
N SER A 203 -6.49 20.69 -12.12
CA SER A 203 -5.13 20.46 -11.66
C SER A 203 -4.19 21.28 -12.54
N ASN A 204 -3.92 22.53 -12.14
CA ASN A 204 -2.63 23.11 -12.47
C ASN A 204 -1.64 22.33 -11.62
N VAL A 205 -1.20 21.17 -12.12
CA VAL A 205 -0.08 20.45 -11.52
C VAL A 205 1.06 21.44 -11.59
N GLU A 206 1.38 22.04 -10.45
CA GLU A 206 2.49 22.97 -10.35
C GLU A 206 3.73 22.27 -10.90
N GLN A 207 4.63 23.00 -11.55
CA GLN A 207 5.80 22.41 -12.21
C GLN A 207 6.58 21.47 -11.27
N VAL A 208 6.69 21.84 -9.99
CA VAL A 208 7.30 21.00 -8.94
C VAL A 208 6.55 19.67 -8.72
N ALA A 209 5.21 19.68 -8.74
CA ALA A 209 4.42 18.47 -8.61
C ALA A 209 4.51 17.57 -9.87
N ALA A 210 4.75 18.16 -11.05
CA ALA A 210 4.99 17.40 -12.28
C ALA A 210 6.38 16.74 -12.27
N GLU A 211 7.41 17.46 -11.84
CA GLU A 211 8.77 16.92 -11.66
C GLU A 211 8.78 15.78 -10.62
N ASP A 212 8.09 15.97 -9.49
CA ASP A 212 7.91 14.92 -8.48
C ASP A 212 7.20 13.68 -9.04
N ALA A 213 6.16 13.86 -9.87
CA ALA A 213 5.45 12.76 -10.51
C ALA A 213 6.36 11.97 -11.45
N VAL A 214 7.07 12.67 -12.32
CA VAL A 214 8.02 12.09 -13.27
C VAL A 214 9.10 11.31 -12.54
N HIS A 215 9.74 11.93 -11.55
CA HIS A 215 10.78 11.27 -10.76
C HIS A 215 10.24 10.03 -10.04
N ALA A 216 9.06 10.12 -9.41
CA ALA A 216 8.49 9.00 -8.68
C ALA A 216 8.13 7.80 -9.58
N VAL A 217 7.57 8.05 -10.76
CA VAL A 217 7.25 7.00 -11.74
C VAL A 217 8.52 6.39 -12.33
N GLN A 218 9.52 7.20 -12.69
CA GLN A 218 10.78 6.69 -13.24
C GLN A 218 11.53 5.83 -12.21
N GLU A 219 11.57 6.25 -10.94
CA GLU A 219 12.20 5.45 -9.88
C GLU A 219 11.49 4.11 -9.66
N LEU A 220 10.16 4.09 -9.77
CA LEU A 220 9.37 2.86 -9.71
C LEU A 220 9.64 1.97 -10.92
N ARG A 221 9.68 2.53 -12.13
CA ARG A 221 10.01 1.81 -13.37
C ARG A 221 11.37 1.12 -13.24
N LEU A 222 12.41 1.87 -12.86
CA LEU A 222 13.76 1.34 -12.68
C LEU A 222 13.81 0.23 -11.63
N ALA A 223 13.04 0.33 -10.54
CA ALA A 223 12.99 -0.73 -9.53
C ALA A 223 12.30 -1.99 -10.05
N LEU A 224 11.21 -1.86 -10.82
CA LEU A 224 10.51 -2.97 -11.45
C LEU A 224 11.40 -3.69 -12.48
N GLU A 225 12.03 -2.94 -13.38
CA GLU A 225 12.95 -3.48 -14.39
C GLU A 225 14.16 -4.17 -13.72
N ALA A 226 14.73 -3.58 -12.67
CA ALA A 226 15.82 -4.22 -11.93
C ALA A 226 15.38 -5.54 -11.28
N SER A 227 14.17 -5.57 -10.71
CA SER A 227 13.61 -6.79 -10.14
C SER A 227 13.30 -7.84 -11.20
N GLU A 228 12.79 -7.46 -12.37
CA GLU A 228 12.52 -8.36 -13.50
C GLU A 228 13.80 -9.03 -13.98
N ASN A 229 14.83 -8.22 -14.26
CA ASN A 229 16.15 -8.70 -14.68
C ASN A 229 16.78 -9.65 -13.66
N GLU A 230 16.62 -9.38 -12.36
CA GLU A 230 17.15 -10.25 -11.32
C GLU A 230 16.40 -11.57 -11.23
N VAL A 231 15.07 -11.53 -11.29
CA VAL A 231 14.22 -12.74 -11.26
C VAL A 231 14.49 -13.64 -12.46
N GLU A 232 14.65 -13.06 -13.65
CA GLU A 232 15.01 -13.78 -14.87
C GLU A 232 16.38 -14.48 -14.73
N GLN A 233 17.37 -13.85 -14.09
CA GLN A 233 18.72 -14.42 -13.93
C GLN A 233 18.76 -15.71 -13.13
N TRP A 234 17.87 -15.89 -12.15
CA TRP A 234 17.76 -17.13 -11.40
C TRP A 234 16.62 -18.04 -11.89
N GLY A 235 15.96 -17.66 -12.98
CA GLY A 235 14.94 -18.46 -13.66
C GLY A 235 13.58 -18.48 -12.97
N GLY A 236 13.25 -17.46 -12.18
CA GLY A 236 11.94 -17.34 -11.54
C GLY A 236 10.91 -16.62 -12.40
N GLU A 237 9.66 -16.61 -11.94
CA GLU A 237 8.59 -15.82 -12.53
C GLU A 237 8.52 -14.40 -11.93
N PHE A 238 8.58 -13.38 -12.79
CA PHE A 238 8.46 -11.98 -12.37
C PHE A 238 7.07 -11.68 -11.80
N PRO A 239 6.96 -11.23 -10.53
CA PRO A 239 5.65 -11.15 -9.88
C PRO A 239 4.92 -9.82 -10.10
N PHE A 240 5.55 -8.80 -10.68
CA PHE A 240 5.00 -7.44 -10.79
C PHE A 240 4.56 -7.06 -12.22
N GLN A 241 4.12 -8.06 -13.01
CA GLN A 241 3.77 -7.89 -14.42
C GLN A 241 2.71 -6.81 -14.66
N ARG A 242 1.64 -6.80 -13.85
CA ARG A 242 0.54 -5.84 -14.03
C ARG A 242 0.98 -4.45 -13.60
N GLY A 243 1.75 -4.33 -12.52
CA GLY A 243 2.32 -3.07 -12.06
C GLY A 243 3.19 -2.43 -13.13
N LEU A 244 4.11 -3.19 -13.73
CA LEU A 244 4.95 -2.73 -14.84
C LEU A 244 4.11 -2.32 -16.06
N ALA A 245 3.16 -3.17 -16.48
CA ALA A 245 2.27 -2.84 -17.59
C ALA A 245 1.48 -1.53 -17.36
N ASN A 246 1.08 -1.23 -16.13
CA ASN A 246 0.40 0.02 -15.79
C ASN A 246 1.34 1.23 -15.87
N VAL A 247 2.60 1.10 -15.44
CA VAL A 247 3.62 2.15 -15.62
C VAL A 247 3.79 2.47 -17.11
N GLU A 248 3.99 1.45 -17.94
CA GLU A 248 4.18 1.69 -19.37
C GLU A 248 2.92 2.24 -20.05
N TRP A 249 1.73 1.86 -19.57
CA TRP A 249 0.48 2.43 -20.05
C TRP A 249 0.38 3.92 -19.69
N LEU A 250 0.70 4.29 -18.45
CA LEU A 250 0.71 5.67 -17.99
C LEU A 250 1.64 6.52 -18.86
N GLU A 251 2.85 6.04 -19.11
CA GLU A 251 3.86 6.74 -19.92
C GLU A 251 3.44 6.97 -21.38
N ARG A 252 2.55 6.12 -21.91
CA ARG A 252 1.99 6.26 -23.26
C ARG A 252 0.71 7.08 -23.29
N SER A 253 0.17 7.48 -22.13
CA SER A 253 -1.07 8.26 -22.07
C SER A 253 -0.85 9.71 -22.52
N ASP A 254 -1.84 10.30 -23.19
CA ASP A 254 -1.77 11.69 -23.62
C ASP A 254 -1.48 12.63 -22.44
N VAL A 255 -2.10 12.39 -21.28
CA VAL A 255 -1.92 13.22 -20.09
C VAL A 255 -0.46 13.22 -19.63
N TRP A 256 0.20 12.06 -19.67
CA TRP A 256 1.62 11.95 -19.32
C TRP A 256 2.52 12.62 -20.35
N LEU A 257 2.28 12.40 -21.63
CA LEU A 257 3.06 13.01 -22.73
C LEU A 257 3.04 14.53 -22.67
N HIS A 258 1.90 15.13 -22.31
CA HIS A 258 1.77 16.56 -22.11
C HIS A 258 2.49 17.05 -20.85
N MET A 259 2.54 16.23 -19.80
CA MET A 259 3.19 16.57 -18.52
C MET A 259 4.72 16.45 -18.59
N ALA A 260 5.23 15.44 -19.29
CA ALA A 260 6.65 15.08 -19.33
C ALA A 260 7.24 15.03 -20.76
N PRO A 261 7.09 16.09 -21.58
CA PRO A 261 7.45 16.05 -23.00
C PRO A 261 8.95 15.81 -23.24
N HIS A 262 9.79 16.18 -22.28
CA HIS A 262 11.25 16.05 -22.36
C HIS A 262 11.76 14.61 -22.28
N LEU A 263 10.93 13.66 -21.80
CA LEU A 263 11.30 12.24 -21.75
C LEU A 263 11.13 11.52 -23.10
N HIS A 264 10.47 12.18 -24.06
CA HIS A 264 10.11 11.60 -25.35
C HIS A 264 10.74 12.33 -26.55
N ALA A 265 11.70 13.24 -26.28
CA ALA A 265 12.40 14.05 -27.27
C ALA A 265 13.67 13.38 -27.81
#